data_AF-A0A6B3H2J8-F1
#
_entry.id   AF-A0A6B3H2J8-F1
#
_cell.length_a   1.000
_cell.length_b   1.000
_cell.length_c   1.000
_cell.angle_alpha   90.00
_cell.angle_beta   90.00
_cell.angle_gamma   90.00
#
_symmetry.space_group_name_H-M   'P 1'
#
loop_
_entity.id
_entity.type
_entity.pdbx_description
1 polymer ?
#
loop_
_entity_poly.entity_id
_entity_poly.type
_entity_poly.pdbx_seq_one_letter_code
_entity_poly.pdbx_strand_id
1 'polypeptide(L)' 'KSREGYKYGAIEMLDSMAYDGLTDAYENIPMGESTEKHNSRLGLDRLAQDEIGALSHQRAAAARKNGLFEAEIT' A
#
# COMPACT_ATOMS: atom_id res chain seq x y z
N LYS A 1 -6.18 -22.27 12.87
CA LYS A 1 -7.30 -22.88 13.63
C LYS A 1 -8.40 -23.46 12.75
N SER A 2 -8.75 -22.85 11.61
CA SER A 2 -9.76 -23.43 10.70
C SER A 2 -9.46 -24.85 10.21
N ARG A 3 -8.17 -25.22 10.09
CA ARG A 3 -7.72 -26.59 9.73
C ARG A 3 -8.18 -27.68 10.71
N GLU A 4 -8.38 -27.35 11.98
CA GLU A 4 -8.82 -28.29 13.02
C GLU A 4 -10.35 -28.25 13.25
N GLY A 5 -11.04 -27.31 12.59
CA GLY A 5 -12.48 -27.07 12.74
C GLY A 5 -12.82 -26.15 13.90
N TYR A 6 -13.79 -25.26 13.68
CA TYR A 6 -14.39 -24.44 14.72
C TYR A 6 -15.72 -25.07 15.16
N LYS A 7 -15.88 -25.33 16.46
CA LYS A 7 -17.10 -25.96 17.02
C LYS A 7 -18.21 -24.97 17.31
N TYR A 8 -17.89 -23.79 17.85
CA TYR A 8 -18.83 -22.73 18.21
C TYR A 8 -18.06 -21.43 18.52
N GLY A 9 -18.65 -20.27 18.23
CA GLY A 9 -18.05 -18.94 18.49
C GLY A 9 -17.73 -18.15 17.22
N ALA A 10 -17.28 -16.90 17.40
CA ALA A 10 -16.93 -16.01 16.29
C ALA A 10 -15.62 -16.45 15.62
N ILE A 11 -15.58 -16.30 14.30
CA ILE A 11 -14.41 -16.58 13.46
C ILE A 11 -14.13 -15.33 12.65
N GLU A 12 -12.87 -14.93 12.63
CA GLU A 12 -12.36 -13.90 11.74
C GLU A 12 -11.84 -14.55 10.46
N MET A 13 -12.23 -14.01 9.31
CA MET A 13 -11.62 -14.37 8.03
C MET A 13 -10.57 -13.32 7.69
N LEU A 14 -9.31 -13.74 7.69
CA LEU A 14 -8.19 -12.88 7.35
C LEU A 14 -8.09 -12.71 5.84
N ASP A 15 -7.98 -11.46 5.41
CA ASP A 15 -7.57 -11.13 4.05
C ASP A 15 -6.06 -11.36 3.93
N SER A 16 -5.65 -12.30 3.08
CA SER A 16 -4.24 -12.65 2.92
C SER A 16 -3.42 -11.52 2.30
N MET A 17 -3.98 -10.72 1.40
CA MET A 17 -3.26 -9.57 0.84
C MET A 17 -2.99 -8.53 1.93
N ALA A 18 -4.00 -8.22 2.73
CA ALA A 18 -3.85 -7.28 3.83
C ALA A 18 -2.88 -7.80 4.90
N TYR A 19 -3.07 -9.05 5.34
CA TYR A 19 -2.34 -9.66 6.43
C TYR A 19 -0.88 -9.97 6.08
N ASP A 20 -0.63 -10.60 4.92
CA ASP A 20 0.72 -11.02 4.54
C ASP A 20 1.51 -9.92 3.80
N GLY A 21 0.82 -9.00 3.11
CA GLY A 21 1.45 -8.04 2.20
C GLY A 21 1.45 -6.59 2.66
N LEU A 22 0.42 -6.16 3.40
CA LEU A 22 0.18 -4.73 3.68
C LEU A 22 0.12 -4.39 5.17
N THR A 23 0.36 -5.36 6.06
CA THR A 23 0.39 -5.17 7.52
C THR A 23 1.82 -5.29 8.02
N ASP A 24 2.23 -4.37 8.90
CA ASP A 24 3.53 -4.42 9.53
C ASP A 24 3.62 -5.62 10.48
N ALA A 25 4.61 -6.48 10.30
CA ALA A 25 4.74 -7.71 11.07
C ALA A 25 5.06 -7.49 12.56
N TYR A 26 5.59 -6.31 12.93
CA TYR A 26 6.00 -6.00 14.30
C TYR A 26 4.96 -5.13 14.99
N GLU A 27 4.56 -4.04 14.35
CA GLU A 27 3.61 -3.06 14.89
C GLU A 27 2.15 -3.49 14.69
N ASN A 28 1.87 -4.46 13.81
CA ASN A 28 0.52 -4.95 13.47
C ASN A 28 -0.41 -3.82 12.99
N ILE A 29 0.15 -2.84 12.27
CA ILE A 29 -0.60 -1.72 11.67
C ILE A 29 -0.54 -1.78 10.14
N PRO A 30 -1.52 -1.23 9.42
CA PRO A 30 -1.43 -1.09 7.97
C PRO A 30 -0.23 -0.24 7.55
N MET A 31 0.41 -0.59 6.42
CA MET A 31 1.55 0.17 5.86
C MET A 31 1.23 1.67 5.64
N GLY A 32 -0.03 2.00 5.31
CA GLY A 32 -0.47 3.39 5.18
C GLY A 32 -0.38 4.17 6.50
N GLU A 33 -0.80 3.57 7.61
CA GLU A 33 -0.69 4.18 8.94
C GLU A 33 0.78 4.34 9.35
N SER A 34 1.61 3.33 9.07
CA SER A 34 3.06 3.42 9.28
C SER A 34 3.67 4.59 8.53
N THR A 35 3.23 4.83 7.29
CA THR A 35 3.68 5.96 6.47
C THR A 35 3.27 7.30 7.09
N GLU A 36 2.01 7.46 7.51
CA GLU A 36 1.52 8.70 8.12
C GLU A 36 2.24 9.05 9.43
N LYS A 37 2.57 8.04 10.23
CA LYS A 37 3.34 8.18 11.48
C LYS A 37 4.73 8.77 11.24
N HIS A 38 5.34 8.49 10.09
CA HIS A 38 6.65 9.02 9.71
C HIS A 38 6.55 10.37 8.99
N ASN A 39 5.57 10.54 8.10
CA ASN A 39 5.32 11.80 7.39
C ASN A 39 5.16 12.97 8.36
N SER A 40 4.41 12.76 9.44
CA SER A 40 4.19 13.77 10.49
C SER A 40 5.50 14.24 11.13
N ARG A 41 6.47 13.33 11.35
CA ARG A 41 7.77 13.67 11.98
C ARG A 41 8.71 14.39 11.02
N LEU A 42 8.56 14.14 9.73
CA LEU A 42 9.35 14.76 8.68
C LEU A 42 8.77 16.10 8.20
N GLY A 43 7.61 16.51 8.74
CA GLY A 43 6.93 17.74 8.32
C GLY A 43 6.39 17.67 6.89
N LEU A 44 6.10 16.47 6.39
CA LEU A 44 5.55 16.27 5.06
C LEU A 44 4.04 16.51 5.10
N ASP A 45 3.62 17.69 4.68
CA ASP A 45 2.20 18.04 4.64
C ASP A 45 1.45 17.33 3.51
N ARG A 46 0.12 17.41 3.57
CA ARG A 46 -0.76 16.75 2.60
C ARG A 46 -0.61 17.35 1.19
N LEU A 47 -0.37 18.65 1.09
CA LEU A 47 -0.29 19.36 -0.19
C LEU A 47 0.95 18.93 -0.97
N ALA A 48 2.10 18.87 -0.31
CA ALA A 48 3.35 18.38 -0.90
C ALA A 48 3.21 16.92 -1.37
N GLN A 49 2.55 16.07 -0.58
CA GLN A 49 2.27 14.68 -0.99
C GLN A 49 1.38 14.61 -2.23
N ASP A 50 0.34 15.46 -2.31
CA ASP A 50 -0.55 15.53 -3.46
C ASP A 50 0.12 16.04 -4.73
N GLU A 51 0.98 17.05 -4.61
CA GLU A 51 1.76 17.56 -5.74
C GLU A 51 2.64 16.47 -6.36
N ILE A 52 3.32 15.68 -5.54
CA ILE A 52 4.13 14.55 -6.00
C ILE A 52 3.27 13.44 -6.60
N GLY A 53 2.11 13.13 -6.00
CA GLY A 53 1.17 12.17 -6.55
C GLY A 53 0.68 12.55 -7.95
N ALA A 54 0.24 13.80 -8.12
CA ALA A 54 -0.19 14.33 -9.41
C ALA A 54 0.95 14.33 -10.45
N LEU A 55 2.15 14.76 -10.06
CA LEU A 55 3.32 14.80 -10.93
C LEU A 55 3.75 13.40 -11.37
N SER A 56 3.67 12.41 -10.48
CA SER A 56 3.94 11.00 -10.80
C SER A 56 3.03 10.50 -11.92
N HIS A 57 1.72 10.73 -11.80
CA HIS A 57 0.75 10.35 -12.84
C HIS A 57 1.00 11.07 -14.17
N GLN A 58 1.29 12.37 -14.14
CA GLN A 58 1.58 13.15 -15.35
C GLN A 58 2.81 12.61 -16.08
N ARG A 59 3.88 12.30 -15.34
CA ARG A 59 5.12 11.72 -15.89
C ARG A 59 4.88 10.32 -16.45
N ALA A 60 4.17 9.47 -15.73
CA ALA A 60 3.83 8.12 -16.19
C ALA A 60 3.01 8.15 -17.49
N ALA A 61 2.03 9.05 -17.59
CA ALA A 61 1.24 9.22 -18.81
C ALA A 61 2.09 9.68 -20.01
N ALA A 62 3.00 10.64 -19.79
CA ALA A 62 3.92 11.10 -20.83
C ALA A 62 4.91 10.00 -21.26
N ALA A 63 5.49 9.27 -20.32
CA ALA A 63 6.41 8.16 -20.58
C ALA A 63 5.73 7.05 -21.40
N ARG A 64 4.50 6.69 -21.03
CA ARG A 64 3.72 5.69 -21.77
C ARG A 64 3.36 6.16 -23.18
N LYS A 65 2.93 7.41 -23.35
CA LYS A 65 2.66 8.00 -24.68
C LYS A 65 3.89 7.96 -25.59
N ASN A 66 5.07 8.15 -25.02
CA ASN A 66 6.33 8.20 -25.77
C ASN A 66 6.99 6.82 -25.92
N GLY A 67 6.34 5.74 -25.48
CA GLY A 67 6.85 4.37 -25.63
C GLY A 67 8.07 4.03 -24.76
N LEU A 68 8.28 4.75 -23.64
CA LEU A 68 9.44 4.49 -22.78
C LEU A 68 9.35 3.14 -22.04
N PHE A 69 8.15 2.60 -21.87
CA PHE A 69 7.91 1.33 -21.17
C PHE A 69 7.89 0.11 -22.11
N GLU A 70 8.05 0.29 -23.42
CA GLU A 70 7.93 -0.81 -24.39
C GLU A 70 9.03 -1.88 -24.22
N ALA A 71 10.20 -1.50 -23.67
CA ALA A 71 11.29 -2.45 -23.44
C ALA A 71 11.11 -3.29 -22.16
N GLU A 72 10.27 -2.87 -21.22
CA GLU A 72 10.05 -3.54 -19.92
C GLU A 72 8.73 -4.32 -19.86
N ILE A 73 7.77 -4.02 -20.75
CA ILE A 73 6.48 -4.71 -20.85
C ILE A 73 6.57 -5.80 -21.92
N THR A 74 6.53 -7.08 -21.50
CA THR A 74 6.52 -8.27 -22.39
C THR A 74 5.11 -8.82 -22.58
#